data_AF-R5WH22-F1
#
_entry.id   AF-R5WH22-F1
#
_cell.length_a   1.000
_cell.length_b   1.000
_cell.length_c   1.000
_cell.angle_alpha   90.00
_cell.angle_beta   90.00
_cell.angle_gamma   90.00
#
_symmetry.space_group_name_H-M   'P 1'
#
loop_
_entity.id
_entity.type
_entity.pdbx_description
1 polymer ?
#
loop_
_entity_poly.entity_id
_entity_poly.type
_entity_poly.pdbx_seq_one_letter_code
_entity_poly.pdbx_strand_id
1 'polypeptide(L)'
;MISTLEEALERIKELEETNKQLLSELECYRQRNYGGRKKHNEAWMEAYNDFAVKYESGMTIMEIATESKISRRTAYRYKSYYDKLKGGRK
;
A
#
# COMPACT_ATOMS: atom_id res chain seq x y z
N MET A 1 -43.45 -3.29 5.46
CA MET A 1 -43.55 -3.61 4.02
C MET A 1 -44.07 -2.34 3.37
N ILE A 2 -43.37 -1.80 2.36
CA ILE A 2 -43.86 -0.59 1.67
C ILE A 2 -45.16 -0.97 0.98
N SER A 3 -46.24 -0.28 1.30
CA SER A 3 -47.59 -0.66 0.91
C SER A 3 -48.17 0.24 -0.17
N THR A 4 -47.66 1.45 -0.32
CA THR A 4 -48.13 2.43 -1.31
C THR A 4 -47.00 2.95 -2.19
N LEU A 5 -47.36 3.48 -3.36
CA LEU A 5 -46.42 4.10 -4.29
C LEU A 5 -45.75 5.34 -3.68
N GLU A 6 -46.49 6.11 -2.88
CA GLU A 6 -45.98 7.31 -2.21
C GLU A 6 -44.91 6.97 -1.16
N GLU A 7 -45.17 5.95 -0.32
CA GLU A 7 -44.18 5.43 0.62
C GLU A 7 -42.93 4.92 -0.09
N ALA A 8 -43.09 4.28 -1.26
CA ALA A 8 -41.96 3.80 -2.05
C ALA A 8 -41.11 4.96 -2.57
N LEU A 9 -41.75 6.02 -3.08
CA LEU A 9 -41.07 7.19 -3.62
C LEU A 9 -40.37 8.00 -2.52
N GLU A 10 -40.99 8.12 -1.34
CA GLU A 10 -40.39 8.78 -0.19
C GLU A 10 -39.16 8.00 0.30
N ARG A 11 -39.27 6.66 0.38
CA ARG A 11 -38.13 5.81 0.74
C ARG A 11 -36.98 5.88 -0.27
N ILE A 12 -37.27 5.99 -1.56
CA ILE A 12 -36.24 6.15 -2.60
C ILE A 12 -35.50 7.48 -2.39
N LYS A 13 -36.22 8.58 -2.14
CA LYS A 13 -35.60 9.90 -1.89
C LYS A 13 -34.67 9.87 -0.68
N GLU A 14 -35.11 9.28 0.43
CA GLU A 14 -34.28 9.10 1.62
C GLU A 14 -33.01 8.29 1.33
N LEU A 15 -33.15 7.21 0.55
CA LEU A 15 -32.03 6.35 0.18
C LEU A 15 -31.05 7.07 -0.75
N GLU A 16 -31.52 7.91 -1.66
CA GLU A 16 -30.66 8.71 -2.54
C GLU A 16 -29.86 9.75 -1.75
N GLU A 17 -30.49 10.44 -0.79
CA GLU A 17 -29.83 11.44 0.03
C GLU A 17 -28.78 10.80 0.95
N THR A 18 -29.11 9.67 1.58
CA THR A 18 -28.16 8.91 2.40
C THR A 18 -27.02 8.33 1.58
N ASN A 19 -27.28 7.80 0.37
CA ASN A 19 -26.21 7.35 -0.53
C ASN A 19 -25.25 8.49 -0.89
N LYS A 20 -25.79 9.68 -1.18
CA LYS A 20 -24.97 10.85 -1.51
C LYS A 20 -24.07 11.25 -0.34
N GLN A 21 -24.59 11.22 0.88
CA GLN A 21 -23.81 11.50 2.10
C GLN A 21 -22.72 10.44 2.31
N LEU A 22 -23.04 9.15 2.19
CA LEU A 22 -22.08 8.06 2.33
C LEU A 22 -20.96 8.12 1.30
N LEU A 23 -21.27 8.48 0.05
CA LEU A 23 -20.26 8.67 -1.00
C LEU A 23 -19.30 9.81 -0.65
N SER A 24 -19.81 10.93 -0.15
CA SER A 24 -18.98 12.05 0.31
C SER A 24 -18.05 11.66 1.46
N GLU A 25 -18.56 10.89 2.42
CA GLU A 25 -17.76 10.40 3.55
C GLU A 25 -16.66 9.42 3.08
N LEU A 26 -16.98 8.54 2.13
CA LEU A 26 -15.99 7.65 1.51
C LEU A 26 -14.89 8.41 0.75
N GLU A 27 -15.24 9.48 0.04
CA GLU A 27 -14.25 10.35 -0.60
C GLU A 27 -13.33 11.00 0.44
N CYS A 28 -13.89 11.49 1.55
CA CYS A 28 -13.11 12.02 2.67
C CYS A 28 -12.13 10.95 3.21
N TYR A 29 -12.58 9.71 3.43
CA TYR A 29 -11.71 8.63 3.91
C TYR A 29 -10.65 8.18 2.90
N ARG A 30 -10.95 8.23 1.59
CA ARG A 30 -9.97 7.94 0.54
C ARG A 30 -8.88 9.00 0.45
N GLN A 31 -9.25 10.27 0.61
CA GLN A 31 -8.32 11.39 0.56
C GLN A 31 -7.56 11.59 1.87
N ARG A 32 -8.05 11.01 2.97
CA ARG A 32 -7.39 11.06 4.27
C ARG A 32 -6.04 10.35 4.20
N ASN A 33 -4.97 11.14 4.31
CA ASN A 33 -3.65 10.60 4.61
C ASN A 33 -3.69 9.98 6.00
N TYR A 34 -3.71 8.64 6.08
CA TYR A 34 -3.48 7.92 7.32
C TYR A 34 -2.03 8.19 7.75
N GLY A 35 -1.86 9.23 8.56
CA GLY A 35 -0.56 9.58 9.14
C GLY A 35 0.00 8.37 9.87
N GLY A 36 1.11 7.83 9.37
CA GLY A 36 1.67 6.58 9.87
C GLY A 36 2.77 6.04 8.96
N ARG A 37 3.45 5.00 9.43
CA ARG A 37 4.43 4.28 8.62
C ARG A 37 3.69 3.56 7.49
N LYS A 38 3.82 4.05 6.26
CA LYS A 38 3.31 3.34 5.09
C LYS A 38 3.88 1.92 5.07
N LYS A 39 3.02 0.92 4.91
CA LYS A 39 3.47 -0.43 4.61
C LYS A 39 4.28 -0.39 3.32
N HIS A 40 5.22 -1.33 3.18
CA HIS A 40 5.94 -1.50 1.92
C HIS A 40 4.90 -1.77 0.83
N ASN A 41 4.82 -0.85 -0.12
CA ASN A 41 3.93 -0.95 -1.27
C ASN A 41 4.58 -1.83 -2.35
N GLU A 42 3.84 -2.12 -3.41
CA GLU A 42 4.28 -2.98 -4.50
C GLU A 42 5.60 -2.52 -5.12
N ALA A 43 5.76 -1.22 -5.42
CA ALA A 43 7.00 -0.65 -5.94
C ALA A 43 8.21 -0.85 -4.98
N TRP A 44 7.98 -0.80 -3.67
CA TRP A 44 9.03 -1.12 -2.70
C TRP A 44 9.39 -2.60 -2.75
N MET A 45 8.40 -3.50 -2.82
CA MET A 45 8.60 -4.95 -2.87
C MET A 45 9.35 -5.37 -4.14
N GLU A 46 9.01 -4.78 -5.28
CA GLU A 46 9.69 -5.01 -6.55
C GLU A 46 11.18 -4.61 -6.47
N ALA A 47 11.46 -3.39 -6.00
CA ALA A 47 12.83 -2.91 -5.84
C ALA A 47 13.62 -3.74 -4.81
N TYR A 48 12.97 -4.23 -3.76
CA TYR A 48 13.60 -5.13 -2.78
C TYR A 48 13.91 -6.51 -3.38
N ASN A 49 13.00 -7.07 -4.17
CA ASN A 49 13.20 -8.38 -4.81
C ASN A 49 14.35 -8.34 -5.81
N ASP A 50 14.45 -7.30 -6.65
CA ASP A 50 15.59 -7.11 -7.57
C ASP A 50 16.91 -7.04 -6.80
N PHE A 51 16.94 -6.29 -5.69
CA PHE A 51 18.10 -6.27 -4.80
C PHE A 51 18.42 -7.66 -4.22
N ALA A 52 17.43 -8.39 -3.74
CA ALA A 52 17.63 -9.69 -3.10
C ALA A 52 18.21 -10.73 -4.08
N VAL A 53 17.70 -10.77 -5.33
CA VAL A 53 18.21 -11.66 -6.37
C VAL A 53 19.68 -11.36 -6.70
N LYS A 54 20.02 -10.08 -6.89
CA LYS A 54 21.41 -9.66 -7.17
C LYS A 54 22.36 -9.90 -5.99
N TYR A 55 21.85 -9.74 -4.77
CA TYR A 55 22.63 -10.00 -3.57
C TYR A 55 22.88 -11.51 -3.39
N GLU A 56 21.87 -12.34 -3.65
CA GLU A 56 22.02 -13.81 -3.64
C GLU A 56 22.92 -14.33 -4.77
N SER A 57 23.01 -13.62 -5.91
CA SER A 57 23.97 -13.92 -6.99
C SER A 57 25.42 -13.53 -6.66
N GLY A 58 25.69 -12.98 -5.47
CA GLY A 58 27.03 -12.65 -5.01
C GLY A 58 27.52 -11.25 -5.38
N MET A 59 26.67 -10.37 -5.94
CA MET A 59 27.06 -8.97 -6.17
C MET A 59 27.23 -8.22 -4.85
N THR A 60 28.18 -7.28 -4.85
CA THR A 60 28.36 -6.39 -3.71
C THR A 60 27.25 -5.33 -3.64
N ILE A 61 26.98 -4.83 -2.44
CA ILE A 61 25.98 -3.76 -2.22
C ILE A 61 26.29 -2.53 -3.09
N MET A 62 27.58 -2.24 -3.31
CA MET A 62 28.02 -1.09 -4.09
C MET A 62 27.72 -1.26 -5.57
N GLU A 63 27.99 -2.44 -6.12
CA GLU A 63 27.66 -2.79 -7.51
C GLU A 63 26.14 -2.74 -7.74
N ILE A 64 25.36 -3.33 -6.83
CA ILE A 64 23.90 -3.30 -6.90
C ILE A 64 23.39 -1.86 -6.84
N ALA A 65 23.94 -1.01 -5.96
CA ALA A 65 23.54 0.39 -5.86
C ALA A 65 23.96 1.25 -7.06
N THR A 66 24.96 0.84 -7.84
CA THR A 66 25.35 1.52 -9.08
C THR A 66 24.54 1.04 -10.28
N GLU A 67 24.22 -0.26 -10.35
CA GLU A 67 23.48 -0.85 -11.45
C GLU A 67 21.97 -0.60 -11.33
N SER A 68 21.43 -0.69 -10.11
CA SER A 68 20.04 -0.36 -9.84
C SER A 68 19.85 1.13 -9.57
N LYS A 69 18.66 1.66 -9.88
CA LYS A 69 18.30 3.08 -9.62
C LYS A 69 18.07 3.38 -8.13
N ILE A 70 18.73 2.68 -7.21
CA ILE A 70 18.56 2.85 -5.76
C ILE A 70 19.78 3.53 -5.15
N SER A 71 19.56 4.36 -4.13
CA SER A 71 20.68 4.95 -3.39
C SER A 71 21.47 3.89 -2.60
N ARG A 72 22.76 4.14 -2.35
CA ARG A 72 23.58 3.32 -1.43
C ARG A 72 22.90 3.11 -0.08
N ARG A 73 22.29 4.17 0.47
CA ARG A 73 21.53 4.10 1.73
C ARG A 73 20.36 3.10 1.65
N THR A 74 19.64 3.08 0.52
CA THR A 74 18.56 2.12 0.29
C THR A 74 19.09 0.70 0.22
N ALA A 75 20.20 0.47 -0.49
CA ALA A 75 20.83 -0.84 -0.61
C ALA A 75 21.26 -1.39 0.77
N TYR A 76 21.89 -0.56 1.62
CA TYR A 76 22.21 -0.96 3.00
C TYR A 76 20.96 -1.26 3.84
N ARG A 77 19.88 -0.49 3.67
CA ARG A 77 18.61 -0.76 4.36
C ARG A 77 18.02 -2.09 3.92
N TYR A 78 18.09 -2.42 2.62
CA TYR A 78 17.63 -3.70 2.09
C TYR A 78 18.46 -4.86 2.59
N LYS A 79 19.79 -4.71 2.69
CA LYS A 79 20.65 -5.69 3.34
C LYS A 79 20.21 -5.93 4.78
N SER A 80 20.06 -4.88 5.59
CA SER A 80 19.63 -5.05 7.00
C SER A 80 18.27 -5.73 7.13
N TYR A 81 17.36 -5.50 6.18
CA TYR A 81 16.07 -6.18 6.15
C TYR A 81 16.20 -7.64 5.74
N TYR A 82 17.01 -7.93 4.72
CA TYR A 82 17.34 -9.29 4.27
C TYR A 82 18.02 -10.11 5.38
N ASP A 83 19.01 -9.55 6.06
CA ASP A 83 19.71 -10.17 7.18
C ASP A 83 18.76 -10.49 8.34
N LYS A 84 17.79 -9.60 8.63
CA LYS A 84 16.74 -9.86 9.63
C LYS A 84 15.82 -11.00 9.22
N LEU A 85 15.43 -11.07 7.95
CA LEU A 85 14.56 -12.13 7.45
C LEU A 85 15.25 -13.49 7.42
N LYS A 86 16.53 -13.54 7.00
CA LYS A 86 17.30 -14.79 6.95
C LYS A 86 17.81 -15.21 8.34
N GLY A 87 18.22 -14.25 9.16
CA GLY A 87 18.73 -14.46 10.53
C GLY A 87 17.64 -14.71 11.58
N GLY A 88 16.37 -14.48 11.26
CA GLY A 88 15.22 -14.82 12.09
C GLY A 88 14.89 -16.32 12.14
N ARG A 89 15.58 -17.16 11.35
CA ARG A 89 15.64 -18.62 11.54
C ARG A 89 16.84 -18.94 12.44
N LYS A 90 16.68 -18.77 13.75
CA LYS A 90 17.52 -19.45 14.74
C LYS A 90 16.64 -20.39 15.55
#